data_AF-A0A4Q5R9E8-F1
#
_entry.id   AF-A0A4Q5R9E8-F1
#
_cell.length_a   1.000
_cell.length_b   1.000
_cell.length_c   1.000
_cell.angle_alpha   90.00
_cell.angle_beta   90.00
_cell.angle_gamma   90.00
#
_symmetry.space_group_name_H-M   'P 1'
#
loop_
_entity.id
_entity.type
_entity.pdbx_description
1 polymer ?
#
loop_
_entity_poly.entity_id
_entity_poly.type
_entity_poly.pdbx_seq_one_letter_code
_entity_poly.pdbx_strand_id
1 'polypeptide(L)' 'MNPSPSITITQIEGYKFAIDFGGVLPHLVVDEAVPIGKGAGPFPEQLLVSAVTNCLCASLV' A
#
# COMPACT_ATOMS: atom_id res chain seq x y z
N MET A 1 1.45 -1.85 26.85
CA MET A 1 0.58 -2.22 25.72
C MET A 1 1.35 -1.82 24.47
N ASN A 2 1.85 -2.77 23.67
CA ASN A 2 2.40 -2.39 22.37
C ASN A 2 1.23 -1.81 21.55
N PRO A 3 1.41 -0.66 20.87
CA PRO A 3 0.37 -0.15 20.00
C PRO A 3 0.03 -1.23 18.96
N SER A 4 -1.27 -1.53 18.82
CA SER A 4 -1.73 -2.39 17.74
C SER A 4 -1.28 -1.79 16.41
N PRO A 5 -0.75 -2.59 15.47
CA PRO A 5 -0.40 -2.07 14.15
C PRO A 5 -1.64 -1.42 13.51
N SER A 6 -1.48 -0.18 13.03
CA SER A 6 -2.54 0.58 12.38
C SER A 6 -2.12 0.97 10.97
N ILE A 7 -3.10 1.09 10.09
CA ILE A 7 -2.91 1.56 8.71
C ILE A 7 -3.90 2.70 8.48
N THR A 8 -3.39 3.84 8.02
CA THR A 8 -4.22 4.98 7.59
C THR A 8 -4.03 5.20 6.11
N ILE A 9 -5.13 5.28 5.37
CA ILE A 9 -5.12 5.57 3.94
C ILE A 9 -5.84 6.89 3.72
N THR A 10 -5.15 7.85 3.10
CA THR A 10 -5.67 9.19 2.81
C THR A 10 -5.68 9.43 1.31
N GLN A 11 -6.83 9.77 0.74
CA GLN A 11 -6.91 10.18 -0.66
C GLN A 11 -6.26 11.55 -0.84
N ILE A 12 -5.37 11.68 -1.81
CA ILE A 12 -4.73 12.95 -2.17
C ILE A 12 -5.50 13.59 -3.32
N GLU A 13 -5.62 12.89 -4.45
CA GLU A 13 -6.32 13.34 -5.65
C GLU A 13 -6.67 12.14 -6.54
N GLY A 14 -7.82 12.12 -7.20
CA GLY A 14 -8.18 11.04 -8.13
C GLY A 14 -7.98 9.64 -7.52
N TYR A 15 -7.16 8.81 -8.17
CA TYR A 15 -6.78 7.47 -7.70
C TYR A 15 -5.44 7.41 -6.95
N LYS A 16 -4.96 8.56 -6.46
CA LYS A 16 -3.74 8.69 -5.68
C LYS A 16 -4.02 8.76 -4.19
N PHE A 17 -3.32 7.92 -3.43
CA PHE A 17 -3.46 7.79 -1.99
C PHE A 17 -2.10 7.82 -1.29
N ALA A 18 -2.05 8.38 -0.08
CA ALA A 18 -0.95 8.18 0.85
C ALA A 18 -1.33 7.07 1.85
N ILE A 19 -0.44 6.11 2.05
CA ILE A 19 -0.58 5.04 3.04
C ILE A 19 0.46 5.26 4.15
N ASP A 20 -0.04 5.35 5.39
CA ASP A 20 0.76 5.38 6.60
C ASP A 20 0.59 4.07 7.37
N PHE A 21 1.69 3.39 7.65
CA PHE A 21 1.74 2.14 8.42
C PHE A 21 2.05 2.39 9.90
N GLY A 22 1.61 3.52 10.45
CA GLY A 22 1.86 3.89 11.85
C GLY A 22 3.32 4.27 12.10
N GLY A 23 3.97 4.89 11.13
CA GLY A 23 5.38 5.29 11.22
C GLY A 23 6.42 4.17 11.09
N VAL A 24 6.00 2.93 10.79
CA VAL A 24 6.91 1.80 10.52
C VAL A 24 7.72 2.02 9.24
N LEU A 25 7.17 2.75 8.27
CA LEU A 25 7.84 3.20 7.06
C LEU A 25 7.40 4.64 6.71
N PRO A 26 8.17 5.35 5.86
CA PRO A 26 7.71 6.61 5.27
C PRO A 26 6.36 6.45 4.56
N HIS A 27 5.60 7.53 4.46
CA HIS A 27 4.31 7.51 3.75
C HIS A 27 4.50 7.00 2.32
N LEU A 28 3.76 5.94 1.97
CA LEU A 28 3.80 5.35 0.66
C LEU A 28 2.73 5.99 -0.22
N VAL A 29 3.16 6.65 -1.30
CA VAL A 29 2.22 7.15 -2.32
C VAL A 29 1.92 6.02 -3.29
N VAL A 30 0.63 5.75 -3.48
CA VAL A 30 0.09 4.74 -4.39
C VAL A 30 -0.80 5.46 -5.37
N ASP A 31 -0.71 5.12 -6.64
CA ASP A 31 -1.50 5.75 -7.70
C ASP A 31 -1.79 4.71 -8.77
N GLU A 32 -2.98 4.75 -9.34
CA GLU A 32 -3.31 3.86 -10.45
C GLU A 32 -2.49 4.17 -11.71
N ALA A 33 -2.39 3.17 -12.58
CA ALA A 33 -1.75 3.33 -13.87
C ALA A 33 -2.56 4.27 -14.79
N VAL A 34 -1.87 4.89 -15.76
CA VAL A 34 -2.53 5.57 -16.88
C VAL A 34 -3.36 4.54 -17.66
N PRO A 35 -4.62 4.84 -18.07
CA PRO A 35 -5.26 6.16 -18.11
C PRO A 35 -6.08 6.55 -16.88
N ILE A 36 -6.17 5.69 -15.87
CA ILE A 36 -7.06 5.87 -14.72
C ILE A 36 -6.44 6.80 -13.68
N GLY A 37 -5.18 6.55 -13.32
CA GLY A 37 -4.36 7.41 -12.47
C GLY A 37 -3.21 8.07 -13.24
N LYS A 38 -2.25 8.61 -12.50
CA LYS A 38 -1.06 9.27 -13.08
C LYS A 38 0.20 8.40 -12.98
N GLY A 39 0.11 7.21 -12.37
CA GLY A 39 1.24 6.30 -12.15
C GLY A 39 2.34 6.90 -11.27
N ALA A 40 2.00 7.78 -10.32
CA ALA A 40 2.97 8.47 -9.47
C ALA A 40 3.53 7.61 -8.29
N GLY A 41 3.44 6.28 -8.40
CA GLY A 41 3.84 5.31 -7.37
C GLY A 41 3.56 3.88 -7.84
N PRO A 42 3.76 2.86 -6.99
CA PRO A 42 3.26 1.52 -7.25
C PRO A 42 1.74 1.53 -7.42
N PHE A 43 1.24 0.58 -8.20
CA PHE A 43 -0.20 0.44 -8.46
C PHE A 43 -0.85 -0.37 -7.33
N PRO A 44 -2.13 -0.13 -7.01
CA PRO A 44 -2.83 -0.86 -5.94
C PRO A 44 -2.74 -2.39 -6.07
N GLU A 45 -2.80 -2.92 -7.30
CA GLU A 45 -2.73 -4.35 -7.58
C GLU A 45 -1.34 -4.93 -7.28
N GLN A 46 -0.28 -4.15 -7.51
CA GLN A 46 1.09 -4.56 -7.19
C GLN A 46 1.25 -4.71 -5.68
N LEU A 47 0.67 -3.79 -4.89
CA LEU A 47 0.65 -3.91 -3.44
C LEU A 47 -0.14 -5.13 -2.98
N LEU A 48 -1.33 -5.33 -3.53
CA LEU A 48 -2.17 -6.49 -3.20
C LEU A 48 -1.45 -7.81 -3.47
N VAL A 49 -0.90 -7.98 -4.68
CA VAL A 49 -0.17 -9.19 -5.06
C VAL A 49 1.04 -9.40 -4.17
N SER A 50 1.82 -8.35 -3.89
CA SER A 50 3.00 -8.46 -3.01
C SER A 50 2.64 -8.93 -1.60
N ALA A 51 1.57 -8.39 -1.01
CA ALA A 51 1.11 -8.76 0.32
C ALA A 51 0.61 -10.21 0.38
N VAL A 52 -0.25 -10.59 -0.58
CA VAL A 52 -0.81 -11.96 -0.65
C VAL A 52 0.30 -12.98 -0.91
N THR A 53 1.20 -12.72 -1.86
CA THR A 53 2.31 -13.63 -2.16
C THR A 53 3.25 -13.75 -0.96
N ASN A 54 3.54 -12.66 -0.25
CA ASN A 54 4.36 -12.74 0.97
C ASN A 54 3.71 -13.64 2.04
N CYS A 55 2.38 -13.55 2.24
CA CYS A 55 1.67 -14.45 3.15
C CYS A 55 1.74 -15.92 2.69
N LEU A 56 1.59 -16.18 1.39
CA LEU A 56 1.75 -17.52 0.82
C LEU A 56 3.18 -18.06 1.03
N CYS A 57 4.20 -17.23 0.77
CA CYS A 57 5.60 -17.60 1.01
C CYS A 57 5.86 -17.92 2.48
N ALA A 58 5.32 -17.12 3.41
CA ALA A 58 5.45 -17.38 4.84
C ALA A 58 4.72 -18.67 5.28
N SER A 59 3.77 -19.15 4.47
CA SER A 59 3.04 -20.40 4.70
C SER A 59 3.75 -21.64 4.15
N LEU A 60 4.79 -21.47 3.32
CA LEU A 60 5.63 -22.57 2.86
C LEU A 60 6.54 -22.99 4.02
N VAL A 61 6.23 -24.14 4.62
CA VAL A 61 7.06 -24.82 5.63
C VAL A 61 8.33 -25.41 5.03
#